data_AF-A0A8R7Q159-F1
#
_entry.id   AF-A0A8R7Q159-F1
#
_cell.length_a   1.000
_cell.length_b   1.000
_cell.length_c   1.000
_cell.angle_alpha   90.00
_cell.angle_beta   90.00
_cell.angle_gamma   90.00
#
_symmetry.space_group_name_H-M   'P 1'
#
loop_
_entity.id
_entity.type
_entity.pdbx_description
1 polymer ?
#
loop_
_entity_poly.entity_id
_entity_poly.type
_entity_poly.pdbx_seq_one_letter_code
_entity_poly.pdbx_strand_id
1 'polypeptide(L)'
;MEEQGRNGRAAAAESSVPLLEKKADGVLYVEGCPGCAVDRRKAANPGIPYGTFIYVWTVTLCTALPISSLFPFLYFMIRDLHIAKRTEDIGFYAGFVGASFMFGRCLTSTLWGIAADRIGRKPVVMFGILSVVIFNTLFGLSVTYWMAIATRFLLGALNGLLGPMKAYAIEVCRPEHEPLALSLVSTAWGIGLIIGPALGGYLALPAEKYPNIFSPDSLFGRFPYFLPCLCTSVFAAIVLISCIWMPVCDISMVLVSLIMQPV
;
A
#
# COMPACT_ATOMS: atom_id res chain seq x y z
N MET A 1 31.22 60.75 35.35
CA MET A 1 31.36 59.29 35.51
C MET A 1 30.09 58.63 34.98
N GLU A 2 29.86 58.68 33.66
CA GLU A 2 28.56 58.29 33.08
C GLU A 2 28.73 57.56 31.73
N GLU A 3 29.86 56.89 31.54
CA GLU A 3 30.15 56.03 30.39
C GLU A 3 30.36 54.60 30.89
N GLN A 4 29.29 53.79 31.02
CA GLN A 4 29.39 52.31 30.97
C GLN A 4 28.04 51.54 30.97
N GLY A 5 26.88 52.20 31.10
CA GLY A 5 25.59 51.49 31.24
C GLY A 5 24.71 51.31 29.98
N ARG A 6 25.10 51.86 28.81
CA ARG A 6 24.16 52.05 27.67
C ARG A 6 24.31 51.06 26.51
N ASN A 7 25.29 50.15 26.53
CA ASN A 7 25.50 49.15 25.47
C ASN A 7 24.82 47.79 25.68
N GLY A 8 24.08 47.59 26.78
CA GLY A 8 23.42 46.31 27.11
C GLY A 8 21.94 46.18 26.71
N ARG A 9 21.31 47.23 26.16
CA ARG A 9 19.86 47.24 25.84
C ARG A 9 19.53 47.15 24.35
N ALA A 10 20.52 47.11 23.46
CA ALA A 10 20.30 47.03 22.01
C ALA A 10 20.12 45.59 21.49
N ALA A 11 20.23 44.56 22.34
CA ALA A 11 20.18 43.15 21.92
C ALA A 11 18.88 42.41 22.30
N ALA A 12 17.84 43.10 22.79
CA ALA A 12 16.64 42.43 23.35
C ALA A 12 15.29 43.07 22.98
N ALA A 13 15.22 43.95 21.98
CA ALA A 13 14.02 44.74 21.73
C ALA A 13 13.66 44.91 20.25
N GLU A 14 13.72 43.84 19.47
CA GLU A 14 13.10 43.81 18.13
C GLU A 14 12.26 42.53 17.94
N SER A 15 11.55 42.15 19.00
CA SER A 15 10.44 41.19 18.96
C SER A 15 9.12 41.94 19.12
N SER A 16 8.73 42.74 18.13
CA SER A 16 7.37 43.29 18.10
C SER A 16 6.98 43.78 16.70
N VAL A 17 7.07 42.89 15.71
CA VAL A 17 6.22 43.05 14.51
C VAL A 17 4.85 42.45 14.86
N PRO A 18 3.73 43.17 14.67
CA PRO A 18 2.45 42.80 15.29
C PRO A 18 1.89 41.51 14.66
N LEU A 19 1.74 40.47 15.49
CA LEU A 19 1.24 39.14 15.10
C LEU A 19 -0.26 39.07 14.76
N LEU A 20 -0.98 40.19 14.66
CA LEU A 20 -2.44 40.19 14.61
C LEU A 20 -3.00 41.31 13.73
N GLU A 21 -2.86 41.18 12.41
CA GLU A 21 -3.73 41.93 11.49
C GLU A 21 -4.61 40.95 10.71
N LYS A 22 -5.84 40.77 11.22
CA LYS A 22 -6.92 39.96 10.64
C LYS A 22 -7.13 40.27 9.16
N LYS A 23 -7.17 39.24 8.28
CA LYS A 23 -7.79 39.35 6.95
C LYS A 23 -8.39 38.03 6.44
N ALA A 24 -9.71 38.00 6.48
CA ALA A 24 -10.72 37.15 5.83
C ALA A 24 -10.70 35.60 5.94
N ASP A 25 -9.58 34.88 6.07
CA ASP A 25 -9.62 33.40 6.24
C ASP A 25 -8.41 32.80 7.00
N GLY A 26 -7.63 33.62 7.71
CA GLY A 26 -6.74 33.17 8.79
C GLY A 26 -5.55 32.25 8.43
N VAL A 27 -5.32 31.88 7.16
CA VAL A 27 -4.19 31.03 6.75
C VAL A 27 -3.02 31.89 6.26
N LEU A 28 -1.96 32.00 7.07
CA LEU A 28 -0.70 32.63 6.66
C LEU A 28 0.11 31.64 5.82
N TYR A 29 0.09 31.79 4.49
CA TYR A 29 0.90 30.97 3.61
C TYR A 29 2.35 31.46 3.62
N VAL A 30 3.25 30.65 4.16
CA VAL A 30 4.69 30.94 4.15
C VAL A 30 5.29 30.47 2.82
N GLU A 31 6.00 31.34 2.12
CA GLU A 31 6.75 30.96 0.91
C GLU A 31 7.90 30.01 1.28
N GLY A 32 7.98 28.88 0.57
CA GLY A 32 8.97 27.82 0.84
C GLY A 32 8.49 26.70 1.80
N CYS A 33 7.32 26.83 2.45
CA CYS A 33 6.78 25.74 3.26
C CYS A 33 6.04 24.69 2.39
N PRO A 34 6.44 23.41 2.41
CA PRO A 34 5.80 22.36 1.59
C PRO A 34 4.33 22.13 1.97
N GLY A 35 3.97 22.27 3.25
CA GLY A 35 2.58 22.18 3.70
C GLY A 35 1.70 23.30 3.11
N CYS A 36 2.19 24.54 3.14
CA CYS A 36 1.49 25.70 2.55
C CYS A 36 1.34 25.59 1.02
N ALA A 37 2.20 24.84 0.33
CA ALA A 37 2.05 24.57 -1.11
C ALA A 37 0.93 23.55 -1.38
N VAL A 38 0.83 22.50 -0.55
CA VAL A 38 -0.25 21.51 -0.64
C VAL A 38 -1.59 22.16 -0.34
N ASP A 39 -1.69 22.99 0.70
CA ASP A 39 -2.93 23.70 1.05
C ASP A 39 -3.36 24.68 -0.04
N ARG A 40 -2.41 25.39 -0.67
CA ARG A 40 -2.70 26.22 -1.86
C ARG A 40 -3.23 25.39 -3.02
N ARG A 41 -2.66 24.20 -3.28
CA ARG A 41 -3.11 23.30 -4.35
C ARG A 41 -4.52 22.76 -4.07
N LYS A 42 -4.83 22.46 -2.81
CA LYS A 42 -6.17 22.07 -2.35
C LYS A 42 -7.18 23.20 -2.47
N ALA A 43 -6.77 24.44 -2.19
CA ALA A 43 -7.62 25.62 -2.34
C ALA A 43 -7.88 25.97 -3.82
N ALA A 44 -6.88 25.81 -4.69
CA ALA A 44 -6.99 26.08 -6.12
C ALA A 44 -7.85 25.08 -6.89
N ASN A 45 -7.94 23.82 -6.41
CA ASN A 45 -8.79 22.78 -6.99
C ASN A 45 -9.91 22.39 -6.01
N PRO A 46 -11.04 23.13 -5.98
CA PRO A 46 -12.15 22.84 -5.08
C PRO A 46 -12.94 21.57 -5.46
N GLY A 47 -12.71 21.00 -6.64
CA GLY A 47 -13.37 19.79 -7.09
C GLY A 47 -12.81 18.50 -6.47
N ILE A 48 -13.60 17.43 -6.52
CA ILE A 48 -13.19 16.10 -6.05
C ILE A 48 -12.09 15.55 -6.99
N PRO A 49 -10.92 15.13 -6.48
CA PRO A 49 -9.84 14.58 -7.30
C PRO A 49 -10.11 13.12 -7.67
N TYR A 50 -11.08 12.89 -8.57
CA TYR A 50 -11.51 11.54 -9.00
C TYR A 50 -10.35 10.66 -9.48
N GLY A 51 -9.38 11.22 -10.21
CA GLY A 51 -8.22 10.47 -10.68
C GLY A 51 -7.41 9.86 -9.52
N THR A 52 -7.06 10.66 -8.51
CA THR A 52 -6.29 10.17 -7.35
C THR A 52 -7.09 9.18 -6.51
N PHE A 53 -8.40 9.40 -6.39
CA PHE A 53 -9.31 8.46 -5.72
C PHE A 53 -9.37 7.10 -6.41
N ILE A 54 -9.41 7.05 -7.75
CA ILE A 54 -9.35 5.80 -8.51
C ILE A 54 -8.01 5.09 -8.30
N TYR A 55 -6.89 5.82 -8.24
CA TYR A 55 -5.60 5.23 -7.91
C TYR A 55 -5.57 4.64 -6.50
N VAL A 56 -6.05 5.38 -5.51
CA VAL A 56 -6.15 4.91 -4.11
C VAL A 56 -7.00 3.64 -4.03
N TRP A 57 -8.14 3.65 -4.70
CA TRP A 57 -9.07 2.54 -4.74
C TRP A 57 -8.44 1.30 -5.38
N THR A 58 -7.79 1.46 -6.54
CA THR A 58 -7.17 0.37 -7.29
C THR A 58 -5.97 -0.24 -6.54
N VAL A 59 -5.13 0.59 -5.92
CA VAL A 59 -4.01 0.12 -5.08
C VAL A 59 -4.54 -0.64 -3.86
N THR A 60 -5.57 -0.10 -3.19
CA THR A 60 -6.18 -0.78 -2.04
C THR A 60 -6.77 -2.13 -2.43
N LEU A 61 -7.48 -2.20 -3.56
CA LEU A 61 -7.99 -3.45 -4.11
C LEU A 61 -6.87 -4.46 -4.38
N CYS A 62 -5.76 -4.01 -5.00
CA CYS A 62 -4.58 -4.83 -5.23
C CYS A 62 -3.99 -5.41 -3.93
N THR A 63 -4.03 -4.68 -2.82
CA THR A 63 -3.54 -5.18 -1.51
C THR A 63 -4.50 -6.16 -0.84
N ALA A 64 -5.80 -6.07 -1.14
CA ALA A 64 -6.82 -6.94 -0.57
C ALA A 64 -6.87 -8.31 -1.27
N LEU A 65 -6.67 -8.35 -2.60
CA LEU A 65 -6.82 -9.57 -3.40
C LEU A 65 -5.92 -10.75 -2.96
N PRO A 66 -4.61 -10.59 -2.68
CA PRO A 66 -3.76 -11.69 -2.24
C PRO A 66 -4.21 -12.32 -0.91
N ILE A 67 -4.87 -11.53 -0.06
CA ILE A 67 -5.34 -11.97 1.26
C ILE A 67 -6.60 -12.80 1.09
N SER A 68 -7.56 -12.27 0.34
CA SER A 68 -8.89 -12.88 0.23
C SER A 68 -8.94 -14.03 -0.77
N SER A 69 -8.17 -13.97 -1.86
CA SER A 69 -8.11 -15.04 -2.86
C SER A 69 -7.50 -16.33 -2.34
N LEU A 70 -6.75 -16.29 -1.24
CA LEU A 70 -6.13 -17.46 -0.64
C LEU A 70 -7.13 -18.45 -0.05
N PHE A 71 -8.12 -17.96 0.71
CA PHE A 71 -8.98 -18.81 1.54
C PHE A 71 -9.71 -19.94 0.80
N PRO A 72 -10.26 -19.74 -0.41
CA PRO A 72 -10.96 -20.80 -1.15
C PRO A 72 -10.10 -22.00 -1.53
N PHE A 73 -8.81 -21.77 -1.80
CA PHE A 73 -7.94 -22.82 -2.34
C PHE A 73 -6.87 -23.29 -1.36
N LEU A 74 -6.67 -22.58 -0.25
CA LEU A 74 -5.66 -22.91 0.74
C LEU A 74 -5.84 -24.32 1.32
N TYR A 75 -7.08 -24.74 1.59
CA TYR A 75 -7.36 -26.10 2.07
C TYR A 75 -6.86 -27.16 1.08
N PHE A 76 -7.22 -27.01 -0.21
CA PHE A 76 -6.81 -27.93 -1.26
C PHE A 76 -5.29 -27.91 -1.44
N MET A 77 -4.66 -26.74 -1.35
CA MET A 77 -3.21 -26.63 -1.43
C MET A 77 -2.51 -27.44 -0.34
N ILE A 78 -2.91 -27.28 0.93
CA ILE A 78 -2.32 -28.04 2.03
C ILE A 78 -2.57 -29.55 1.90
N ARG A 79 -3.75 -29.95 1.41
CA ARG A 79 -4.07 -31.35 1.12
C ARG A 79 -3.12 -31.93 0.08
N ASP A 80 -2.91 -31.22 -1.03
CA ASP A 80 -2.09 -31.69 -2.15
C ASP A 80 -0.59 -31.69 -1.82
N LEU A 81 -0.15 -30.91 -0.82
CA LEU A 81 1.21 -30.98 -0.28
C LEU A 81 1.47 -32.21 0.60
N HIS A 82 0.43 -33.00 0.96
CA HIS A 82 0.55 -34.27 1.72
C HIS A 82 1.29 -34.17 3.07
N ILE A 83 1.20 -33.03 3.76
CA ILE A 83 1.91 -32.80 5.05
C ILE A 83 1.07 -33.23 6.25
N ALA A 84 -0.25 -33.06 6.15
CA ALA A 84 -1.16 -33.48 7.20
C ALA A 84 -1.33 -35.00 7.14
N LYS A 85 -1.00 -35.69 8.25
CA LYS A 85 -1.20 -37.14 8.37
C LYS A 85 -2.69 -37.52 8.44
N ARG A 86 -3.51 -36.58 8.93
CA ARG A 86 -4.96 -36.71 9.06
C ARG A 86 -5.65 -35.53 8.40
N THR A 87 -6.83 -35.75 7.83
CA THR A 87 -7.65 -34.69 7.20
C THR A 87 -8.07 -33.59 8.18
N GLU A 88 -8.21 -33.95 9.45
CA GLU A 88 -8.51 -33.05 10.57
C GLU A 88 -7.44 -31.96 10.76
N ASP A 89 -6.17 -32.28 10.50
CA ASP A 89 -5.03 -31.37 10.75
C ASP A 89 -4.84 -30.35 9.62
N ILE A 90 -5.44 -30.56 8.45
CA ILE A 90 -5.27 -29.70 7.27
C ILE A 90 -5.66 -28.25 7.60
N GLY A 91 -6.75 -28.06 8.35
CA GLY A 91 -7.21 -26.74 8.78
C GLY A 91 -6.20 -26.01 9.67
N PHE A 92 -5.49 -26.75 10.54
CA PHE A 92 -4.46 -26.19 11.41
C PHE A 92 -3.25 -25.69 10.61
N TYR A 93 -2.75 -26.51 9.68
CA TYR A 93 -1.64 -26.12 8.79
C TYR A 93 -2.01 -24.97 7.84
N ALA A 94 -3.24 -24.94 7.34
CA ALA A 94 -3.78 -23.83 6.57
C ALA A 94 -3.81 -22.54 7.41
N GLY A 95 -4.27 -22.63 8.66
CA GLY A 95 -4.25 -21.53 9.63
C GLY A 95 -2.87 -20.90 9.77
N PHE A 96 -1.81 -21.69 9.87
CA PHE A 96 -0.43 -21.19 9.94
C PHE A 96 0.00 -20.42 8.69
N VAL A 97 -0.36 -20.88 7.49
CA VAL A 97 -0.05 -20.16 6.24
C VAL A 97 -0.76 -18.80 6.22
N GLY A 98 -2.04 -18.76 6.58
CA GLY A 98 -2.79 -17.50 6.70
C GLY A 98 -2.22 -16.57 7.78
N ALA A 99 -1.88 -17.13 8.94
CA ALA A 99 -1.30 -16.39 10.06
C ALA A 99 0.08 -15.82 9.74
N SER A 100 0.92 -16.53 8.98
CA SER A 100 2.27 -16.08 8.61
C SER A 100 2.24 -14.72 7.87
N PHE A 101 1.25 -14.52 6.99
CA PHE A 101 1.04 -13.24 6.31
C PHE A 101 0.69 -12.13 7.29
N MET A 102 -0.30 -12.37 8.16
CA MET A 102 -0.74 -11.36 9.13
C MET A 102 0.33 -11.05 10.17
N PHE A 103 1.11 -12.05 10.57
CA PHE A 103 2.24 -11.91 11.47
C PHE A 103 3.34 -11.04 10.85
N GLY A 104 3.75 -11.32 9.60
CA GLY A 104 4.70 -10.48 8.88
C GLY A 104 4.21 -9.03 8.76
N ARG A 105 2.93 -8.85 8.42
CA ARG A 105 2.30 -7.53 8.29
C ARG A 105 2.23 -6.78 9.62
N CYS A 106 1.98 -7.47 10.72
CA CYS A 106 1.96 -6.89 12.07
C CYS A 106 3.33 -6.34 12.47
N LEU A 107 4.40 -7.11 12.21
CA LEU A 107 5.76 -6.71 12.56
C LEU A 107 6.24 -5.47 11.80
N THR A 108 5.81 -5.30 10.55
CA THR A 108 6.34 -4.25 9.67
C THR A 108 5.36 -3.12 9.38
N SER A 109 4.08 -3.20 9.80
CA SER A 109 3.08 -2.18 9.47
C SER A 109 3.48 -0.78 9.90
N THR A 110 4.04 -0.66 11.12
CA THR A 110 4.49 0.63 11.66
C THR A 110 5.72 1.15 10.93
N LEU A 111 6.65 0.25 10.59
CA LEU A 111 7.87 0.59 9.84
C LEU A 111 7.53 1.16 8.46
N TRP A 112 6.56 0.55 7.76
CA TRP A 112 6.10 1.04 6.46
C TRP A 112 5.35 2.37 6.55
N GLY A 113 4.63 2.62 7.65
CA GLY A 113 4.04 3.94 7.93
C GLY A 113 5.11 5.02 8.03
N ILE A 114 6.11 4.82 8.90
CA ILE A 114 7.23 5.74 9.09
C ILE A 114 8.03 5.93 7.79
N ALA A 115 8.28 4.85 7.06
CA ALA A 115 8.97 4.89 5.77
C ALA A 115 8.18 5.72 4.74
N ALA A 116 6.86 5.61 4.71
CA ALA A 116 6.01 6.38 3.81
C ALA A 116 6.03 7.88 4.14
N ASP A 117 6.12 8.22 5.43
CA ASP A 117 6.20 9.62 5.85
C ASP A 117 7.60 10.23 5.60
N ARG A 118 8.67 9.42 5.65
CA ARG A 118 10.07 9.86 5.44
C ARG A 118 10.50 9.89 3.97
N ILE A 119 10.25 8.80 3.25
CA ILE A 119 10.69 8.58 1.86
C ILE A 119 9.62 9.07 0.87
N GLY A 120 8.44 9.43 1.37
CA GLY A 120 7.26 9.79 0.58
C GLY A 120 6.41 8.57 0.24
N ARG A 121 5.12 8.82 -0.02
CA ARG A 121 4.14 7.75 -0.16
C ARG A 121 4.27 6.97 -1.47
N LYS A 122 4.61 7.64 -2.58
CA LYS A 122 4.76 7.01 -3.91
C LYS A 122 5.77 5.85 -3.94
N PRO A 123 7.06 6.02 -3.54
CA PRO A 123 8.04 4.94 -3.61
C PRO A 123 7.67 3.76 -2.71
N VAL A 124 7.10 4.03 -1.53
CA VAL A 124 6.66 2.98 -0.61
C VAL A 124 5.52 2.14 -1.21
N VAL A 125 4.54 2.79 -1.84
CA VAL A 125 3.44 2.10 -2.52
C VAL A 125 3.95 1.27 -3.69
N MET A 126 4.85 1.81 -4.52
CA MET A 126 5.43 1.05 -5.63
C MET A 126 6.20 -0.19 -5.16
N PHE A 127 7.01 -0.05 -4.10
CA PHE A 127 7.71 -1.19 -3.51
C PHE A 127 6.76 -2.25 -2.96
N GLY A 128 5.69 -1.83 -2.27
CA GLY A 128 4.71 -2.77 -1.72
C GLY A 128 3.84 -3.46 -2.78
N ILE A 129 3.62 -2.86 -3.95
CA ILE A 129 2.96 -3.53 -5.08
C ILE A 129 3.94 -4.47 -5.80
N LEU A 130 5.20 -4.06 -5.95
CA LEU A 130 6.24 -4.92 -6.50
C LEU A 130 6.42 -6.20 -5.66
N SER A 131 6.38 -6.09 -4.33
CA SER A 131 6.41 -7.25 -3.44
C SER A 131 5.21 -8.18 -3.66
N VAL A 132 4.01 -7.62 -3.94
CA VAL A 132 2.84 -8.42 -4.35
C VAL A 132 3.12 -9.19 -5.63
N VAL A 133 3.62 -8.54 -6.68
CA VAL A 133 3.91 -9.22 -7.96
C VAL A 133 4.89 -10.37 -7.75
N ILE A 134 5.99 -10.14 -7.03
CA ILE A 134 7.05 -11.14 -6.85
C ILE A 134 6.59 -12.28 -5.94
N PHE A 135 6.21 -11.96 -4.69
CA PHE A 135 5.96 -13.00 -3.69
C PHE A 135 4.62 -13.71 -3.88
N ASN A 136 3.61 -13.07 -4.47
CA ASN A 136 2.37 -13.76 -4.82
C ASN A 136 2.59 -14.74 -5.98
N THR A 137 3.41 -14.37 -6.97
CA THR A 137 3.82 -15.28 -8.05
C THR A 137 4.64 -16.46 -7.51
N LEU A 138 5.62 -16.20 -6.64
CA LEU A 138 6.42 -17.24 -5.99
C LEU A 138 5.57 -18.18 -5.13
N PHE A 139 4.56 -17.66 -4.45
CA PHE A 139 3.63 -18.47 -3.69
C PHE A 139 2.83 -19.42 -4.61
N GLY A 140 2.35 -18.95 -5.77
CA GLY A 140 1.66 -19.79 -6.74
C GLY A 140 2.53 -20.91 -7.33
N LEU A 141 3.86 -20.73 -7.34
CA LEU A 141 4.85 -21.71 -7.76
C LEU A 141 5.39 -22.57 -6.60
N SER A 142 4.85 -22.41 -5.38
CA SER A 142 5.37 -23.13 -4.23
C SER A 142 4.97 -24.61 -4.26
N VAL A 143 5.98 -25.47 -4.08
CA VAL A 143 5.83 -26.94 -4.03
C VAL A 143 6.00 -27.50 -2.63
N THR A 144 6.56 -26.71 -1.72
CA THR A 144 6.78 -27.08 -0.31
C THR A 144 6.08 -26.11 0.62
N TYR A 145 5.69 -26.61 1.78
CA TYR A 145 4.93 -25.83 2.76
C TYR A 145 5.75 -24.73 3.41
N TRP A 146 7.02 -25.01 3.68
CA TRP A 146 7.94 -24.01 4.20
C TRP A 146 8.17 -22.88 3.19
N MET A 147 8.20 -23.18 1.89
CA MET A 147 8.22 -22.15 0.84
C MET A 147 6.92 -21.35 0.82
N ALA A 148 5.76 -21.99 0.97
CA ALA A 148 4.46 -21.32 1.06
C ALA A 148 4.36 -20.37 2.27
N ILE A 149 4.85 -20.79 3.45
CA ILE A 149 4.94 -19.94 4.65
C ILE A 149 5.92 -18.79 4.42
N ALA A 150 7.13 -19.07 3.94
CA ALA A 150 8.17 -18.05 3.79
C ALA A 150 7.75 -16.97 2.80
N THR A 151 7.21 -17.36 1.63
CA THR A 151 6.71 -16.41 0.63
C THR A 151 5.54 -15.59 1.18
N ARG A 152 4.67 -16.18 2.01
CA ARG A 152 3.54 -15.45 2.62
C ARG A 152 3.95 -14.51 3.74
N PHE A 153 4.87 -14.93 4.58
CA PHE A 153 5.47 -14.08 5.59
C PHE A 153 6.18 -12.89 4.94
N LEU A 154 7.01 -13.12 3.91
CA LEU A 154 7.70 -12.06 3.19
C LEU A 154 6.71 -11.13 2.46
N LEU A 155 5.68 -11.69 1.83
CA LEU A 155 4.63 -10.89 1.22
C LEU A 155 3.94 -9.99 2.26
N GLY A 156 3.55 -10.53 3.42
CA GLY A 156 2.94 -9.76 4.49
C GLY A 156 3.88 -8.68 5.06
N ALA A 157 5.14 -9.06 5.30
CA ALA A 157 6.18 -8.17 5.82
C ALA A 157 6.50 -7.00 4.87
N LEU A 158 6.38 -7.20 3.56
CA LEU A 158 6.67 -6.19 2.55
C LEU A 158 5.40 -5.51 1.99
N ASN A 159 4.22 -5.84 2.50
CA ASN A 159 2.92 -5.33 2.03
C ASN A 159 2.11 -4.64 3.13
N GLY A 160 2.72 -3.65 3.79
CA GLY A 160 2.11 -2.81 4.83
C GLY A 160 1.35 -1.58 4.32
N LEU A 161 0.74 -1.63 3.13
CA LEU A 161 0.31 -0.42 2.42
C LEU A 161 -1.02 0.22 2.89
N LEU A 162 -1.86 -0.51 3.64
CA LEU A 162 -3.20 -0.01 4.00
C LEU A 162 -3.14 1.29 4.82
N GLY A 163 -2.18 1.43 5.74
CA GLY A 163 -1.98 2.64 6.53
C GLY A 163 -1.56 3.83 5.66
N PRO A 164 -0.43 3.71 4.93
CA PRO A 164 0.01 4.74 3.98
C PRO A 164 -1.05 5.16 2.96
N MET A 165 -1.88 4.23 2.47
CA MET A 165 -2.94 4.55 1.51
C MET A 165 -4.09 5.35 2.12
N LYS A 166 -4.48 5.05 3.36
CA LYS A 166 -5.49 5.86 4.08
C LYS A 166 -4.99 7.28 4.33
N ALA A 167 -3.73 7.41 4.74
CA ALA A 167 -3.12 8.71 4.94
C ALA A 167 -2.97 9.49 3.62
N TYR A 168 -2.54 8.83 2.54
CA TYR A 168 -2.50 9.44 1.21
C TYR A 168 -3.89 9.92 0.73
N ALA A 169 -4.93 9.14 1.00
CA ALA A 169 -6.30 9.50 0.62
C ALA A 169 -6.77 10.80 1.28
N ILE A 170 -6.44 10.99 2.57
CA ILE A 170 -6.71 12.21 3.35
C ILE A 170 -5.84 13.38 2.89
N GLU A 171 -4.55 13.12 2.63
CA GLU A 171 -3.60 14.16 2.23
C GLU A 171 -3.93 14.80 0.87
N VAL A 172 -4.60 14.09 -0.03
CA VAL A 172 -4.93 14.60 -1.36
C VAL A 172 -6.24 15.39 -1.38
N CYS A 173 -7.18 15.08 -0.49
CA CYS A 173 -8.49 15.74 -0.47
C CYS A 173 -8.55 16.93 0.49
N ARG A 174 -9.59 17.77 0.33
CA ARG A 174 -9.93 18.81 1.30
C ARG A 174 -10.57 18.16 2.54
N PRO A 175 -10.53 18.83 3.71
CA PRO A 175 -11.12 18.32 4.95
C PRO A 175 -12.59 17.89 4.80
N GLU A 176 -13.35 18.62 3.98
CA GLU A 176 -14.75 18.35 3.64
C GLU A 176 -14.98 16.97 2.97
N HIS A 177 -13.96 16.43 2.31
CA HIS A 177 -14.02 15.20 1.52
C HIS A 177 -13.18 14.06 2.13
N GLU A 178 -12.59 14.23 3.30
CA GLU A 178 -11.88 13.15 4.03
C GLU A 178 -12.76 11.92 4.30
N PRO A 179 -14.04 12.07 4.72
CA PRO A 179 -14.91 10.91 4.93
C PRO A 179 -15.15 10.12 3.64
N LEU A 180 -15.26 10.82 2.50
CA LEU A 180 -15.41 10.19 1.19
C LEU A 180 -14.16 9.40 0.80
N ALA A 181 -12.97 9.99 1.01
CA ALA A 181 -11.69 9.35 0.72
C ALA A 181 -11.49 8.06 1.54
N LEU A 182 -11.81 8.09 2.84
CA LEU A 182 -11.75 6.91 3.70
C LEU A 182 -12.80 5.86 3.36
N SER A 183 -14.00 6.30 2.94
CA SER A 183 -15.05 5.40 2.46
C SER A 183 -14.60 4.66 1.19
N LEU A 184 -13.91 5.32 0.27
CA LEU A 184 -13.37 4.70 -0.95
C LEU A 184 -12.33 3.61 -0.66
N VAL A 185 -11.44 3.83 0.32
CA VAL A 185 -10.49 2.79 0.77
C VAL A 185 -11.26 1.59 1.34
N SER A 186 -12.29 1.85 2.14
CA SER A 186 -13.09 0.79 2.77
C SER A 186 -13.91 0.00 1.75
N THR A 187 -14.49 0.66 0.74
CA THR A 187 -15.21 -0.02 -0.35
C THR A 187 -14.28 -0.82 -1.23
N ALA A 188 -13.09 -0.31 -1.57
CA ALA A 188 -12.07 -1.08 -2.31
C ALA A 188 -11.69 -2.37 -1.58
N TRP A 189 -11.48 -2.27 -0.26
CA TRP A 189 -11.20 -3.44 0.57
C TRP A 189 -12.35 -4.44 0.57
N GLY A 190 -13.58 -3.97 0.78
CA GLY A 190 -14.79 -4.80 0.75
C GLY A 190 -14.98 -5.52 -0.59
N ILE A 191 -14.76 -4.82 -1.70
CA ILE A 191 -14.83 -5.41 -3.05
C ILE A 191 -13.73 -6.45 -3.24
N GLY A 192 -12.52 -6.21 -2.72
CA GLY A 192 -11.44 -7.20 -2.70
C GLY A 192 -11.80 -8.48 -1.93
N LEU A 193 -12.55 -8.35 -0.83
CA LEU A 193 -13.07 -9.51 -0.07
C LEU A 193 -14.12 -10.31 -0.83
N ILE A 194 -14.81 -9.72 -1.81
CA ILE A 194 -15.80 -10.40 -2.65
C ILE A 194 -15.14 -11.02 -3.88
N ILE A 195 -14.36 -10.23 -4.62
CA ILE A 195 -13.71 -10.65 -5.86
C ILE A 195 -12.62 -11.69 -5.59
N GLY A 196 -11.85 -11.53 -4.50
CA GLY A 196 -10.74 -12.42 -4.20
C GLY A 196 -11.16 -13.88 -4.06
N PRO A 197 -12.13 -14.23 -3.19
CA PRO A 197 -12.58 -15.60 -3.04
C PRO A 197 -13.19 -16.18 -4.32
N ALA A 198 -13.91 -15.38 -5.10
CA ALA A 198 -14.39 -15.80 -6.40
C ALA A 198 -13.22 -16.15 -7.34
N LEU A 199 -12.21 -15.28 -7.43
CA LEU A 199 -11.03 -15.47 -8.27
C LEU A 199 -10.21 -16.70 -7.82
N GLY A 200 -9.99 -16.85 -6.51
CA GLY A 200 -9.30 -18.00 -5.93
C GLY A 200 -10.06 -19.32 -6.11
N GLY A 201 -11.38 -19.31 -5.96
CA GLY A 201 -12.21 -20.51 -6.07
C GLY A 201 -12.41 -20.98 -7.51
N TYR A 202 -12.72 -20.07 -8.43
CA TYR A 202 -12.96 -20.43 -9.84
C TYR A 202 -11.69 -20.84 -10.58
N LEU A 203 -10.56 -20.20 -10.29
CA LEU A 203 -9.31 -20.43 -11.00
C LEU A 203 -8.41 -21.49 -10.35
N ALA A 204 -8.70 -21.94 -9.13
CA ALA A 204 -7.99 -23.06 -8.53
C ALA A 204 -8.32 -24.37 -9.25
N LEU A 205 -7.31 -25.25 -9.37
CA LEU A 205 -7.39 -26.55 -10.06
C LEU A 205 -7.88 -26.44 -11.51
N PRO A 206 -7.23 -25.60 -12.36
CA PRO A 206 -7.70 -25.35 -13.71
C PRO A 206 -7.64 -26.60 -14.61
N ALA A 207 -6.69 -27.50 -14.37
CA ALA A 207 -6.57 -28.75 -15.11
C ALA A 207 -7.71 -29.74 -14.82
N GLU A 208 -8.27 -29.71 -13.61
CA GLU A 208 -9.43 -30.55 -13.25
C GLU A 208 -10.75 -29.90 -13.66
N LYS A 209 -10.89 -28.58 -13.50
CA LYS A 209 -12.13 -27.85 -13.80
C LYS A 209 -12.34 -27.56 -15.28
N TYR A 210 -11.27 -27.35 -16.05
CA TYR A 210 -11.34 -26.97 -17.46
C TYR A 210 -10.44 -27.86 -18.33
N PRO A 211 -10.70 -29.18 -18.41
CA PRO A 211 -9.85 -30.13 -19.12
C PRO A 211 -9.76 -29.88 -20.64
N ASN A 212 -10.73 -29.15 -21.22
CA ASN A 212 -10.73 -28.76 -22.63
C ASN A 212 -9.79 -27.59 -22.95
N ILE A 213 -9.38 -26.81 -21.94
CA ILE A 213 -8.58 -25.59 -22.10
C ILE A 213 -7.18 -25.76 -21.52
N PHE A 214 -7.06 -26.51 -20.42
CA PHE A 214 -5.78 -26.77 -19.75
C PHE A 214 -5.46 -28.26 -19.74
N SER A 215 -4.44 -28.66 -20.49
CA SER A 215 -3.97 -30.04 -20.48
C SER A 215 -3.22 -30.39 -19.18
N PRO A 216 -3.32 -31.63 -18.68
CA PRO A 216 -2.63 -32.06 -17.45
C PRO A 216 -1.11 -31.91 -17.51
N ASP A 217 -0.52 -32.01 -18.70
CA ASP A 217 0.93 -31.90 -18.93
C ASP A 217 1.43 -30.43 -18.97
N SER A 218 0.52 -29.45 -18.89
CA SER A 218 0.89 -28.03 -18.92
C SER A 218 1.42 -27.54 -17.56
N LEU A 219 2.04 -26.35 -17.55
CA LEU A 219 2.50 -25.68 -16.31
C LEU A 219 1.40 -25.59 -15.24
N PHE A 220 0.15 -25.44 -15.65
CA PHE A 220 -1.02 -25.36 -14.76
C PHE A 220 -1.48 -26.71 -14.19
N GLY A 221 -1.08 -27.83 -14.79
CA GLY A 221 -1.25 -29.17 -14.20
C GLY A 221 -0.17 -29.47 -13.17
N ARG A 222 1.07 -29.00 -13.40
CA ARG A 222 2.17 -29.10 -12.42
C ARG A 222 1.98 -28.16 -11.22
N PHE A 223 1.41 -26.97 -11.44
CA PHE A 223 1.14 -25.97 -10.40
C PHE A 223 -0.34 -25.57 -10.39
N PRO A 224 -1.22 -26.34 -9.72
CA PRO A 224 -2.67 -26.12 -9.75
C PRO A 224 -3.15 -24.80 -9.11
N TYR A 225 -2.31 -24.17 -8.28
CA TYR A 225 -2.60 -22.90 -7.59
C TYR A 225 -1.92 -21.69 -8.22
N PHE A 226 -1.17 -21.89 -9.31
CA PHE A 226 -0.45 -20.82 -9.98
C PHE A 226 -1.38 -19.83 -10.70
N LEU A 227 -2.46 -20.32 -11.32
CA LEU A 227 -3.39 -19.50 -12.10
C LEU A 227 -4.06 -18.35 -11.30
N PRO A 228 -4.68 -18.58 -10.12
CA PRO A 228 -5.26 -17.48 -9.33
C PRO A 228 -4.19 -16.48 -8.85
N CYS A 229 -2.99 -16.98 -8.54
CA CYS A 229 -1.87 -16.14 -8.13
C CYS A 229 -1.34 -15.30 -9.31
N LEU A 230 -1.30 -15.87 -10.51
CA LEU A 230 -0.88 -15.19 -11.74
C LEU A 230 -1.86 -14.07 -12.10
N CYS A 231 -3.18 -14.32 -12.09
CA CYS A 231 -4.19 -13.30 -12.36
C CYS A 231 -4.07 -12.12 -11.39
N THR A 232 -3.90 -12.39 -10.10
CA THR A 232 -3.70 -11.36 -9.08
C THR A 232 -2.39 -10.59 -9.32
N SER A 233 -1.33 -11.27 -9.75
CA SER A 233 -0.02 -10.64 -10.01
C SER A 233 -0.01 -9.82 -11.30
N VAL A 234 -0.73 -10.25 -12.34
CA VAL A 234 -0.93 -9.47 -13.57
C VAL A 234 -1.72 -8.21 -13.27
N PHE A 235 -2.79 -8.31 -12.48
CA PHE A 235 -3.52 -7.13 -12.01
C PHE A 235 -2.57 -6.21 -11.23
N ALA A 236 -1.81 -6.73 -10.27
CA ALA A 236 -0.83 -5.95 -9.51
C ALA A 236 0.23 -5.27 -10.41
N ALA A 237 0.70 -5.93 -11.47
CA ALA A 237 1.65 -5.37 -12.42
C ALA A 237 1.03 -4.21 -13.22
N ILE A 238 -0.23 -4.33 -13.65
CA ILE A 238 -0.96 -3.23 -14.30
C ILE A 238 -1.09 -2.04 -13.35
N VAL A 239 -1.42 -2.29 -12.08
CA VAL A 239 -1.49 -1.23 -11.05
C VAL A 239 -0.11 -0.60 -10.83
N LEU A 240 0.97 -1.39 -10.79
CA LEU A 240 2.33 -0.88 -10.64
C LEU A 240 2.73 0.06 -11.78
N ILE A 241 2.41 -0.31 -13.03
CA ILE A 241 2.63 0.55 -14.20
C ILE A 241 1.78 1.81 -14.09
N SER A 242 0.53 1.69 -13.65
CA SER A 242 -0.38 2.82 -13.46
C SER A 242 0.14 3.78 -12.38
N CYS A 243 0.81 3.28 -11.33
CA CYS A 243 1.42 4.11 -10.29
C CYS A 243 2.57 5.00 -10.79
N ILE A 244 3.18 4.70 -11.95
CA ILE A 244 4.19 5.58 -12.57
C ILE A 244 3.57 6.95 -12.88
N TRP A 245 2.33 6.94 -13.36
CA TRP A 245 1.54 8.11 -13.74
C TRP A 245 0.88 8.83 -12.56
N MET A 246 1.04 8.31 -11.34
CA MET A 246 0.47 8.90 -10.14
C MET A 246 1.07 10.30 -9.93
N PRO A 247 0.23 11.36 -9.86
CA PRO A 247 0.69 12.71 -9.60
C PRO A 247 1.36 12.76 -8.23
N VAL A 248 2.61 13.20 -8.22
CA VAL A 248 3.43 13.31 -7.03
C VAL A 248 2.76 14.30 -6.08
N CYS A 249 2.42 13.86 -4.87
CA CYS A 249 2.34 14.79 -3.74
C CYS A 249 3.80 15.03 -3.33
N ASP A 250 4.35 16.11 -3.88
CA ASP A 250 5.73 16.54 -3.75
C ASP A 250 6.21 16.59 -2.29
N ILE A 251 7.09 15.66 -1.93
CA ILE A 251 8.10 15.87 -0.88
C ILE A 251 9.43 15.25 -1.32
N SER A 252 9.42 14.10 -2.00
CA SER A 252 10.64 13.34 -2.26
C SER A 252 11.36 13.67 -3.57
N MET A 253 10.68 14.26 -4.57
CA MET A 253 11.37 14.61 -5.81
C MET A 253 12.30 15.82 -5.60
N VAL A 254 11.98 16.70 -4.63
CA VAL A 254 12.87 17.76 -4.16
C VAL A 254 14.05 17.17 -3.38
N LEU A 255 13.82 16.17 -2.51
CA LEU A 255 14.91 15.54 -1.74
C LEU A 255 15.83 14.68 -2.61
N VAL A 256 15.28 13.94 -3.58
CA VAL A 256 16.07 13.16 -4.57
C VAL A 256 16.80 14.12 -5.53
N SER A 257 16.20 15.25 -5.90
CA SER A 257 16.91 16.29 -6.67
C SER A 257 18.00 17.00 -5.85
N LEU A 258 17.81 17.17 -4.53
CA LEU A 258 18.82 17.71 -3.61
C LEU A 258 19.95 16.72 -3.31
N ILE A 259 19.67 15.41 -3.29
CA ILE A 259 20.69 14.35 -3.10
C ILE A 259 21.44 14.07 -4.42
N MET A 260 20.83 14.29 -5.58
CA MET A 260 21.46 14.14 -6.89
C MET A 260 22.06 15.43 -7.47
N GLN A 261 22.12 16.53 -6.72
CA GLN A 261 22.99 17.64 -7.10
C GLN A 261 24.45 17.23 -6.82
N PRO A 262 25.31 17.12 -7.85
CA PRO A 262 26.72 16.90 -7.61
C PRO A 262 27.29 18.14 -6.89
N VAL A 263 27.97 17.89 -5.77
CA VAL A 263 28.82 18.88 -5.08
C VAL A 263 29.91 19.38 -6.03
#